data_AF-K1RHR0-F1
#
_entry.id   AF-K1RHR0-F1
#
_cell.length_a   1.000
_cell.length_b   1.000
_cell.length_c   1.000
_cell.angle_alpha   90.00
_cell.angle_beta   90.00
_cell.angle_gamma   90.00
#
_symmetry.space_group_name_H-M   'P 1'
#
loop_
_entity.id
_entity.type
_entity.pdbx_description
1 polymer ?
#
loop_
_entity_poly.entity_id
_entity_poly.type
_entity_poly.pdbx_seq_one_letter_code
_entity_poly.pdbx_strand_id
1 'polypeptide(L)'
;MKDPKEIQKFTAAITSVVSTNPALEECDAGTILSAALCGHSLGLPPSPQLGQYYMVPFKDRKNNRTTATFVLGYRGYIQLAIRSGQYKRLNVVEIKEGELLNWDPLTEEITIKMIEDETERETAETIGYYAYFRYVNGFEKALYWSKDKMKQHAMKYSAGYASDVNKGTSYTFWAKDFDAMAKKTML
;
A
#
# COMPACT_ATOMS: atom_id res chain seq x y z
N MET A 1 -5.67 25.12 -11.30
CA MET A 1 -5.89 25.82 -10.02
C MET A 1 -6.29 27.26 -10.33
N LYS A 2 -7.37 27.76 -9.73
CA LYS A 2 -7.83 29.16 -9.92
C LYS A 2 -7.64 30.02 -8.67
N ASP A 3 -7.45 29.42 -7.49
CA ASP A 3 -7.25 30.12 -6.23
C ASP A 3 -5.74 30.37 -5.95
N PRO A 4 -5.28 31.63 -5.82
CA PRO A 4 -3.91 31.96 -5.47
C PRO A 4 -3.39 31.29 -4.19
N LYS A 5 -4.26 31.10 -3.18
CA LYS A 5 -3.87 30.46 -1.92
C LYS A 5 -3.60 28.97 -2.09
N GLU A 6 -4.34 28.32 -2.98
CA GLU A 6 -4.16 26.91 -3.31
C GLU A 6 -2.84 26.68 -4.05
N ILE A 7 -2.50 27.55 -5.01
CA ILE A 7 -1.23 27.53 -5.73
C ILE A 7 -0.07 27.69 -4.74
N GLN A 8 -0.15 28.68 -3.84
CA GLN A 8 0.90 28.92 -2.84
C GLN A 8 1.11 27.71 -1.92
N LYS A 9 0.03 27.08 -1.44
CA LYS A 9 0.11 25.86 -0.61
C LYS A 9 0.72 24.69 -1.38
N PHE A 10 0.31 24.50 -2.63
CA PHE A 10 0.82 23.43 -3.49
C PHE A 10 2.31 23.60 -3.76
N THR A 11 2.75 24.79 -4.15
CA THR A 11 4.16 25.10 -4.38
C THR A 11 4.99 24.90 -3.11
N ALA A 12 4.54 25.43 -1.98
CA ALA A 12 5.25 25.26 -0.70
C ALA A 12 5.38 23.78 -0.30
N ALA A 13 4.32 22.98 -0.51
CA ALA A 13 4.35 21.55 -0.24
C ALA A 13 5.35 20.80 -1.14
N ILE A 14 5.38 21.09 -2.45
CA ILE A 14 6.37 20.49 -3.36
C ILE A 14 7.79 20.87 -2.94
N THR A 15 8.05 22.16 -2.70
CA THR A 15 9.37 22.64 -2.28
C THR A 15 9.83 21.93 -1.01
N SER A 16 8.94 21.76 -0.03
CA SER A 16 9.24 21.03 1.19
C SER A 16 9.55 19.55 0.94
N VAL A 17 8.86 18.89 0.01
CA VAL A 17 9.13 17.48 -0.32
C VAL A 17 10.48 17.31 -1.00
N VAL A 18 10.82 18.20 -1.93
CA VAL A 18 12.11 18.16 -2.63
C VAL A 18 13.25 18.45 -1.65
N SER A 19 13.13 19.50 -0.83
CA SER A 19 14.18 19.89 0.13
C SER A 19 14.44 18.85 1.23
N THR A 20 13.49 17.95 1.48
CA THR A 20 13.62 16.91 2.52
C THR A 20 14.10 15.57 1.94
N ASN A 21 14.21 15.44 0.63
CA ASN A 21 14.65 14.22 -0.04
C ASN A 21 15.71 14.54 -1.12
N PRO A 22 17.01 14.45 -0.77
CA PRO A 22 18.10 14.77 -1.70
C PRO A 22 18.03 13.99 -3.04
N ALA A 23 17.48 12.78 -3.05
CA ALA A 23 17.35 11.99 -4.27
C ALA A 23 16.29 12.55 -5.24
N LEU A 24 15.35 13.39 -4.76
CA LEU A 24 14.41 14.11 -5.62
C LEU A 24 15.06 15.35 -6.24
N GLU A 25 16.10 15.93 -5.65
CA GLU A 25 16.85 17.05 -6.27
C GLU A 25 17.56 16.62 -7.55
N GLU A 26 17.99 15.37 -7.63
CA GLU A 26 18.60 14.77 -8.83
C GLU A 26 17.58 14.45 -9.94
N CYS A 27 16.28 14.55 -9.65
CA CYS A 27 15.23 14.25 -10.63
C CYS A 27 15.00 15.41 -11.60
N ASP A 28 14.62 15.07 -12.83
CA ASP A 28 14.15 16.06 -13.80
C ASP A 28 12.94 16.84 -13.24
N ALA A 29 13.09 18.17 -13.13
CA ALA A 29 12.09 19.05 -12.52
C ALA A 29 10.70 18.93 -13.17
N GLY A 30 10.63 18.68 -14.49
CA GLY A 30 9.37 18.48 -15.19
C GLY A 30 8.62 17.23 -14.71
N THR A 31 9.36 16.19 -14.32
CA THR A 31 8.77 14.94 -13.79
C THR A 31 8.27 15.11 -12.36
N ILE A 32 8.96 15.91 -11.53
CA ILE A 32 8.50 16.26 -10.18
C ILE A 32 7.17 17.00 -10.25
N LEU A 33 7.09 18.02 -11.11
CA LEU A 33 5.86 18.79 -11.29
C LEU A 33 4.72 17.90 -11.81
N SER A 34 5.00 17.05 -12.80
CA SER A 34 4.01 16.12 -13.35
C SER A 34 3.48 15.17 -12.27
N ALA A 35 4.36 14.59 -11.45
CA ALA A 35 3.97 13.71 -10.36
C ALA A 35 3.13 14.44 -9.29
N ALA A 36 3.49 15.68 -8.97
CA ALA A 36 2.73 16.49 -8.02
C ALA A 36 1.34 16.88 -8.56
N LEU A 37 1.23 17.20 -9.86
CA LEU A 37 -0.04 17.50 -10.51
C LEU A 37 -0.97 16.28 -10.54
N CYS A 38 -0.44 15.07 -10.70
CA CYS A 38 -1.21 13.83 -10.55
C CYS A 38 -1.77 13.67 -9.13
N GLY A 39 -0.98 13.94 -8.09
CA GLY A 39 -1.50 13.93 -6.71
C GLY A 39 -2.59 14.96 -6.49
N HIS A 40 -2.40 16.17 -7.01
CA HIS A 40 -3.37 17.25 -6.91
C HIS A 40 -4.68 16.95 -7.64
N SER A 41 -4.65 16.33 -8.83
CA SER A 41 -5.88 15.98 -9.57
C SER A 41 -6.75 14.96 -8.82
N LEU A 42 -6.14 14.15 -7.95
CA LEU A 42 -6.83 13.25 -7.02
C LEU A 42 -7.24 13.92 -5.69
N GLY A 43 -6.93 15.20 -5.53
CA GLY A 43 -7.17 15.96 -4.30
C GLY A 43 -6.34 15.45 -3.12
N LEU A 44 -5.15 14.90 -3.39
CA LEU A 44 -4.23 14.39 -2.37
C LEU A 44 -3.07 15.39 -2.18
N PRO A 45 -2.77 15.85 -0.94
CA PRO A 45 -1.63 16.71 -0.67
C PRO A 45 -0.27 15.99 -0.82
N PRO A 46 0.76 16.66 -1.37
CA PRO A 46 2.15 16.21 -1.32
C PRO A 46 2.70 16.29 0.10
N SER A 47 2.42 15.29 0.93
CA SER A 47 2.98 15.20 2.29
C SER A 47 3.40 13.75 2.58
N PRO A 48 4.72 13.51 2.78
CA PRO A 48 5.23 12.21 3.19
C PRO A 48 4.61 11.73 4.51
N GLN A 49 4.30 12.65 5.42
CA GLN A 49 3.69 12.36 6.73
C GLN A 49 2.25 11.87 6.60
N LEU A 50 1.49 12.44 5.65
CA LEU A 50 0.13 11.96 5.37
C LEU A 50 0.16 10.60 4.65
N GLY A 51 1.23 10.28 3.92
CA GLY A 51 1.44 8.99 3.27
C GLY A 51 0.39 8.68 2.20
N GLN A 52 -0.24 9.72 1.64
CA GLN A 52 -1.30 9.57 0.65
C GLN A 52 -0.75 9.30 -0.75
N TYR A 53 0.38 9.90 -1.09
CA TYR A 53 1.18 9.50 -2.24
C TYR A 53 2.64 9.88 -2.00
N TYR A 54 3.51 9.30 -2.82
CA TYR A 54 4.95 9.52 -2.78
C TYR A 54 5.45 9.91 -4.17
N MET A 55 6.51 10.71 -4.20
CA MET A 55 7.33 10.93 -5.39
C MET A 55 8.56 10.07 -5.23
N VAL A 56 8.68 9.03 -6.05
CA VAL A 56 9.76 8.04 -5.94
C VAL A 56 10.76 8.24 -7.08
N PRO A 57 12.05 8.50 -6.79
CA PRO A 57 13.08 8.58 -7.82
C PRO A 57 13.30 7.23 -8.50
N PHE A 58 13.24 7.21 -9.82
CA PHE A 58 13.64 6.06 -10.65
C PHE A 58 14.70 6.48 -11.65
N LYS A 59 15.78 5.69 -11.73
CA LYS A 59 16.83 5.88 -12.74
C LYS A 59 16.34 5.35 -14.09
N ASP A 60 16.10 6.26 -15.02
CA ASP A 60 15.87 5.95 -16.43
C ASP A 60 17.23 5.74 -17.12
N ARG A 61 17.68 4.48 -17.15
CA ARG A 61 18.95 4.11 -17.78
C ARG A 61 19.00 4.37 -19.27
N LYS A 62 17.85 4.43 -19.96
CA LYS A 62 17.81 4.64 -21.42
C LYS A 62 18.14 6.08 -21.78
N ASN A 63 17.59 7.02 -21.00
CA ASN A 63 17.79 8.46 -21.22
C ASN A 63 18.82 9.07 -20.29
N ASN A 64 19.54 8.24 -19.52
CA ASN A 64 20.56 8.63 -18.53
C ASN A 64 20.09 9.77 -17.59
N ARG A 65 18.85 9.67 -17.10
CA ARG A 65 18.25 10.67 -16.20
C ARG A 65 17.56 10.00 -15.01
N THR A 66 17.33 10.74 -13.94
CA THR A 66 16.48 10.32 -12.83
C THR A 66 15.12 10.99 -12.98
N THR A 67 14.05 10.22 -12.83
CA THR A 67 12.67 10.71 -12.96
C THR A 67 11.93 10.53 -11.65
N ALA A 68 11.13 11.52 -11.25
CA ALA A 68 10.23 11.40 -10.12
C ALA A 68 8.91 10.78 -10.58
N THR A 69 8.59 9.59 -10.07
CA THR A 69 7.35 8.88 -10.41
C THR A 69 6.33 9.05 -9.31
N PHE A 70 5.10 9.39 -9.70
CA PHE A 70 3.95 9.36 -8.80
C PHE A 70 3.64 7.92 -8.38
N VAL A 71 3.63 7.67 -7.08
CA VAL A 71 3.21 6.40 -6.50
C VAL A 71 2.12 6.67 -5.48
N LEU A 72 0.91 6.18 -5.76
CA LEU A 72 -0.21 6.29 -4.83
C LEU A 72 0.08 5.49 -3.56
N GLY A 73 -0.04 6.13 -2.41
CA GLY A 73 0.17 5.51 -1.11
C GLY A 73 -1.09 4.83 -0.60
N TYR A 74 -0.92 3.87 0.30
CA TYR A 74 -2.04 3.14 0.91
C TYR A 74 -3.08 4.07 1.58
N ARG A 75 -2.62 5.08 2.33
CA ARG A 75 -3.53 6.07 2.93
C ARG A 75 -4.27 6.89 1.87
N GLY A 76 -3.71 7.04 0.67
CA GLY A 76 -4.35 7.68 -0.47
C GLY A 76 -5.49 6.83 -1.02
N TYR A 77 -5.28 5.52 -1.19
CA TYR A 77 -6.35 4.58 -1.56
C TYR A 77 -7.52 4.62 -0.56
N ILE A 78 -7.23 4.57 0.74
CA ILE A 78 -8.27 4.68 1.78
C ILE A 78 -9.03 6.01 1.67
N GLN A 79 -8.32 7.13 1.51
CA GLN A 79 -8.96 8.45 1.39
C GLN A 79 -9.85 8.54 0.15
N LEU A 80 -9.41 8.00 -0.98
CA LEU A 80 -10.21 7.95 -2.21
C LEU A 80 -11.44 7.04 -2.02
N ALA A 81 -11.27 5.89 -1.37
CA ALA A 81 -12.37 4.98 -1.04
C ALA A 81 -13.40 5.66 -0.12
N ILE A 82 -12.98 6.36 0.92
CA ILE A 82 -13.86 7.13 1.82
C ILE A 82 -14.60 8.21 1.05
N ARG A 83 -13.89 9.03 0.25
CA ARG A 83 -14.48 10.12 -0.54
C ARG A 83 -15.47 9.64 -1.58
N SER A 84 -15.33 8.42 -2.09
CA SER A 84 -16.27 7.84 -3.05
C SER A 84 -17.68 7.66 -2.48
N GLY A 85 -17.80 7.53 -1.15
CA GLY A 85 -19.07 7.20 -0.49
C GLY A 85 -19.64 5.81 -0.84
N GLN A 86 -18.91 5.00 -1.62
CA GLN A 86 -19.39 3.71 -2.11
C GLN A 86 -19.17 2.57 -1.13
N TYR A 87 -18.17 2.69 -0.23
CA TYR A 87 -17.77 1.61 0.67
C TYR A 87 -18.54 1.68 1.99
N LYS A 88 -19.20 0.57 2.34
CA LYS A 88 -19.83 0.34 3.65
C LYS A 88 -18.89 -0.38 4.61
N ARG A 89 -18.06 -1.31 4.09
CA ARG A 89 -17.03 -2.03 4.84
C ARG A 89 -15.80 -2.22 3.95
N LEU A 90 -14.61 -2.11 4.53
CA LEU A 90 -13.34 -2.38 3.89
C LEU A 90 -12.37 -2.88 4.98
N ASN A 91 -12.08 -4.17 4.97
CA ASN A 91 -11.27 -4.82 6.00
C ASN A 91 -10.20 -5.69 5.35
N VAL A 92 -9.00 -5.66 5.91
CA VAL A 92 -7.95 -6.63 5.64
C VAL A 92 -7.36 -7.10 6.96
N VAL A 93 -7.37 -8.42 7.16
CA VAL A 93 -6.98 -9.06 8.43
C VAL A 93 -6.08 -10.25 8.16
N GLU A 94 -5.13 -10.46 9.05
CA GLU A 94 -4.43 -11.75 9.16
C GLU A 94 -5.34 -12.80 9.80
N ILE A 95 -5.27 -14.02 9.27
CA ILE A 95 -5.96 -15.20 9.80
C ILE A 95 -4.92 -16.04 10.53
N LYS A 96 -5.20 -16.36 11.79
CA LYS A 96 -4.32 -17.13 12.66
C LYS A 96 -4.59 -18.63 12.55
N GLU A 97 -3.60 -19.42 12.93
CA GLU A 97 -3.73 -20.86 13.03
C GLU A 97 -4.92 -21.24 13.92
N GLY A 98 -5.75 -22.18 13.47
CA GLY A 98 -6.99 -22.56 14.16
C GLY A 98 -8.20 -21.68 13.86
N GLU A 99 -8.05 -20.51 13.22
CA GLU A 99 -9.18 -19.63 12.92
C GLU A 99 -9.95 -20.03 11.65
N LEU A 100 -9.24 -20.49 10.61
CA LEU A 100 -9.86 -20.82 9.33
C LEU A 100 -10.55 -22.19 9.36
N LEU A 101 -11.88 -22.21 9.18
CA LEU A 101 -12.65 -23.45 9.06
C LEU A 101 -12.88 -23.85 7.60
N ASN A 102 -13.22 -22.88 6.75
CA ASN A 102 -13.45 -23.10 5.31
C ASN A 102 -13.22 -21.82 4.51
N TRP A 103 -12.73 -21.99 3.27
CA TRP A 103 -12.68 -20.93 2.26
C TRP A 103 -13.06 -21.52 0.90
N ASP A 104 -14.14 -21.02 0.31
CA ASP A 104 -14.54 -21.37 -1.05
C ASP A 104 -14.17 -20.23 -2.02
N PRO A 105 -13.16 -20.41 -2.88
CA PRO A 105 -12.74 -19.38 -3.83
C PRO A 105 -13.75 -19.14 -4.98
N LEU A 106 -14.72 -20.03 -5.20
CA LEU A 106 -15.72 -19.90 -6.25
C LEU A 106 -16.89 -19.00 -5.81
N THR A 107 -17.33 -19.17 -4.57
CA THR A 107 -18.43 -18.39 -3.97
C THR A 107 -17.93 -17.22 -3.15
N GLU A 108 -16.63 -17.16 -2.85
CA GLU A 108 -15.99 -16.17 -1.98
C GLU A 108 -16.49 -16.20 -0.53
N GLU A 109 -17.01 -17.36 -0.10
CA GLU A 109 -17.47 -17.59 1.26
C GLU A 109 -16.33 -18.04 2.16
N ILE A 110 -16.25 -17.42 3.34
CA ILE A 110 -15.28 -17.78 4.39
C ILE A 110 -16.01 -18.14 5.68
N THR A 111 -15.56 -19.21 6.32
CA THR A 111 -16.02 -19.61 7.65
C THR A 111 -14.82 -19.54 8.59
N ILE A 112 -14.95 -18.71 9.63
CA ILE A 112 -13.88 -18.42 10.60
C ILE A 112 -14.41 -18.66 12.00
N LYS A 113 -13.59 -19.25 12.87
CA LYS A 113 -13.77 -19.27 14.31
C LYS A 113 -12.66 -18.44 14.95
N MET A 114 -12.94 -17.19 15.28
CA MET A 114 -11.96 -16.30 15.89
C MET A 114 -11.49 -16.85 17.24
N ILE A 115 -10.20 -16.70 17.52
CA ILE A 115 -9.67 -16.89 18.88
C ILE A 115 -10.20 -15.72 19.72
N GLU A 116 -10.91 -16.02 20.81
CA GLU A 116 -11.56 -14.98 21.65
C GLU A 116 -10.56 -14.23 22.52
N ASP A 117 -9.53 -14.91 23.01
CA ASP A 117 -8.46 -14.29 23.79
C ASP A 117 -7.52 -13.51 22.85
N GLU A 118 -7.51 -12.19 23.00
CA GLU A 118 -6.70 -11.30 22.17
C GLU A 118 -5.20 -11.56 22.32
N THR A 119 -4.74 -11.88 23.53
CA THR A 119 -3.31 -12.12 23.81
C THR A 119 -2.86 -13.42 23.17
N GLU A 120 -3.69 -14.47 23.28
CA GLU A 120 -3.45 -15.75 22.62
C GLU A 120 -3.39 -15.55 21.10
N ARG A 121 -4.37 -14.82 20.55
CA ARG A 121 -4.44 -14.55 19.11
C ARG A 121 -3.24 -13.77 18.59
N GLU A 122 -2.74 -12.77 19.33
CA GLU A 122 -1.57 -12.00 18.94
C GLU A 122 -0.31 -12.87 18.81
N THR A 123 -0.16 -13.87 19.68
CA THR A 123 0.97 -14.81 19.65
C THR A 123 0.82 -15.95 18.67
N ALA A 124 -0.41 -16.24 18.22
CA ALA A 124 -0.69 -17.31 17.27
C ALA A 124 -0.05 -17.04 15.90
N GLU A 125 0.38 -18.12 15.24
CA GLU A 125 0.98 -18.04 13.92
C GLU A 125 -0.05 -17.56 12.89
N THR A 126 0.31 -16.54 12.10
CA THR A 126 -0.47 -16.14 10.92
C THR A 126 -0.35 -17.22 9.84
N ILE A 127 -1.49 -17.74 9.34
CA ILE A 127 -1.55 -18.77 8.27
C ILE A 127 -2.06 -18.21 6.93
N GLY A 128 -2.63 -17.01 6.92
CA GLY A 128 -3.12 -16.37 5.71
C GLY A 128 -3.66 -14.97 5.94
N TYR A 129 -4.17 -14.38 4.87
CA TYR A 129 -4.68 -13.01 4.86
C TYR A 129 -6.02 -12.99 4.13
N TYR A 130 -6.97 -12.28 4.72
CA TYR A 130 -8.30 -12.10 4.20
C TYR A 130 -8.58 -10.62 3.94
N ALA A 131 -9.03 -10.30 2.73
CA ALA A 131 -9.51 -8.99 2.35
C ALA A 131 -10.98 -9.06 1.97
N TYR A 132 -11.73 -8.05 2.39
CA TYR A 132 -13.15 -7.97 2.15
C TYR A 132 -13.60 -6.53 2.01
N PHE A 133 -14.49 -6.29 1.05
CA PHE A 133 -15.25 -5.06 1.01
C PHE A 133 -16.72 -5.28 0.68
N ARG A 134 -17.54 -4.34 1.15
CA ARG A 134 -18.97 -4.25 0.85
C ARG A 134 -19.29 -2.84 0.40
N TYR A 135 -19.97 -2.71 -0.73
CA TYR A 135 -20.53 -1.45 -1.19
C TYR A 135 -21.87 -1.13 -0.54
N VAL A 136 -22.25 0.15 -0.58
CA VAL A 136 -23.55 0.63 -0.11
C VAL A 136 -24.72 0.00 -0.85
N ASN A 137 -24.52 -0.41 -2.11
CA ASN A 137 -25.52 -1.08 -2.94
C ASN A 137 -25.64 -2.60 -2.67
N GLY A 138 -24.86 -3.14 -1.73
CA GLY A 138 -24.88 -4.56 -1.39
C GLY A 138 -23.92 -5.45 -2.19
N PHE A 139 -23.16 -4.91 -3.15
CA PHE A 139 -22.09 -5.68 -3.79
C PHE A 139 -20.98 -5.99 -2.77
N GLU A 140 -20.49 -7.22 -2.79
CA GLU A 140 -19.46 -7.71 -1.89
C GLU A 140 -18.38 -8.43 -2.68
N LYS A 141 -17.16 -8.37 -2.16
CA LYS A 141 -16.02 -9.10 -2.69
C LYS A 141 -15.16 -9.56 -1.54
N ALA A 142 -14.74 -10.82 -1.60
CA ALA A 142 -13.80 -11.37 -0.63
C ALA A 142 -12.61 -12.04 -1.32
N LEU A 143 -11.46 -12.02 -0.66
CA LEU A 143 -10.25 -12.64 -1.14
C LEU A 143 -9.47 -13.20 0.04
N TYR A 144 -9.13 -14.49 -0.03
CA TYR A 144 -8.22 -15.12 0.91
C TYR A 144 -6.99 -15.66 0.21
N TRP A 145 -5.80 -15.31 0.71
CA TRP A 145 -4.53 -15.92 0.31
C TRP A 145 -3.86 -16.55 1.53
N SER A 146 -3.42 -17.81 1.39
CA SER A 146 -2.54 -18.43 2.39
C SER A 146 -1.21 -17.67 2.49
N LYS A 147 -0.55 -17.78 3.65
CA LYS A 147 0.76 -17.19 3.88
C LYS A 147 1.80 -17.71 2.89
N ASP A 148 1.72 -18.97 2.49
CA ASP A 148 2.59 -19.54 1.46
C ASP A 148 2.38 -18.90 0.09
N LYS A 149 1.12 -18.72 -0.32
CA LYS A 149 0.80 -18.01 -1.58
C LYS A 149 1.30 -16.56 -1.53
N MET A 150 1.14 -15.90 -0.39
CA MET A 150 1.66 -14.55 -0.18
C MET A 150 3.19 -14.51 -0.24
N LYS A 151 3.87 -15.49 0.35
CA LYS A 151 5.33 -15.61 0.31
C LYS A 151 5.84 -15.82 -1.12
N GLN A 152 5.17 -16.67 -1.90
CA GLN A 152 5.47 -16.85 -3.33
C GLN A 152 5.29 -15.55 -4.13
N HIS A 153 4.20 -14.81 -3.85
CA HIS A 153 3.97 -13.50 -4.46
C HIS A 153 5.11 -12.53 -4.10
N ALA A 154 5.47 -12.43 -2.82
CA ALA A 154 6.54 -11.56 -2.35
C ALA A 154 7.89 -11.93 -2.99
N MET A 155 8.24 -13.21 -3.08
CA MET A 155 9.46 -13.67 -3.75
C MET A 155 9.49 -13.32 -5.25
N LYS A 156 8.33 -13.39 -5.92
CA LYS A 156 8.24 -13.10 -7.36
C LYS A 156 8.35 -11.61 -7.68
N TYR A 157 7.72 -10.75 -6.88
CA TYR A 157 7.59 -9.32 -7.21
C TYR A 157 8.50 -8.40 -6.40
N SER A 158 9.13 -8.89 -5.33
CA SER A 158 10.11 -8.14 -4.54
C SER A 158 11.48 -8.79 -4.65
N ALA A 159 12.30 -8.29 -5.60
CA ALA A 159 13.68 -8.74 -5.76
C ALA A 159 14.52 -8.56 -4.48
N GLY A 160 14.22 -7.51 -3.69
CA GLY A 160 14.84 -7.30 -2.39
C GLY A 160 14.50 -8.40 -1.39
N TYR A 161 13.22 -8.79 -1.30
CA TYR A 161 12.79 -9.88 -0.43
C TYR A 161 13.37 -11.22 -0.87
N ALA A 162 13.39 -11.49 -2.18
CA ALA A 162 14.04 -12.69 -2.72
C ALA A 162 15.54 -12.73 -2.37
N SER A 163 16.24 -11.59 -2.45
CA SER A 163 17.64 -11.49 -2.00
C SER A 163 17.79 -11.72 -0.50
N ASP A 164 16.89 -11.18 0.33
CA ASP A 164 16.91 -11.38 1.78
C ASP A 164 16.78 -12.87 2.13
N VAL A 165 15.82 -13.56 1.53
CA VAL A 165 15.61 -15.00 1.72
C VAL A 165 16.84 -15.79 1.28
N ASN A 166 17.40 -15.50 0.10
CA ASN A 166 18.55 -16.24 -0.43
C ASN A 166 19.85 -16.02 0.38
N LYS A 167 20.02 -14.84 0.97
CA LYS A 167 21.24 -14.47 1.72
C LYS A 167 21.09 -14.64 3.24
N GLY A 168 19.89 -14.99 3.72
CA GLY A 168 19.58 -15.04 5.15
C GLY A 168 19.64 -13.66 5.82
N THR A 169 19.32 -12.59 5.10
CA THR A 169 19.33 -11.21 5.60
C THR A 169 17.91 -10.69 5.84
N SER A 170 17.79 -9.64 6.66
CA SER A 170 16.50 -9.02 7.03
C SER A 170 16.47 -7.52 6.76
N TYR A 171 16.92 -7.09 5.58
CA TYR A 171 17.02 -5.67 5.25
C TYR A 171 15.68 -5.06 4.83
N THR A 172 14.86 -5.80 4.10
CA THR A 172 13.59 -5.32 3.54
C THR A 172 12.45 -5.32 4.56
N PHE A 173 11.44 -4.50 4.30
CA PHE A 173 10.21 -4.49 5.10
C PHE A 173 9.47 -5.82 5.07
N TRP A 174 9.53 -6.56 3.95
CA TRP A 174 8.96 -7.89 3.87
C TRP A 174 9.63 -8.88 4.84
N ALA A 175 10.92 -8.73 5.12
CA ALA A 175 11.62 -9.57 6.09
C ALA A 175 11.44 -9.09 7.55
N LYS A 176 11.29 -7.78 7.78
CA LYS A 176 11.12 -7.19 9.12
C LYS A 176 9.68 -7.28 9.65
N ASP A 177 8.70 -7.08 8.78
CA ASP A 177 7.28 -7.07 9.11
C ASP A 177 6.47 -7.61 7.92
N PHE A 178 6.44 -8.94 7.83
CA PHE A 178 5.80 -9.63 6.72
C PHE A 178 4.28 -9.41 6.70
N ASP A 179 3.63 -9.42 7.86
CA ASP A 179 2.18 -9.28 7.98
C ASP A 179 1.71 -7.89 7.53
N ALA A 180 2.41 -6.82 7.90
CA ALA A 180 2.08 -5.48 7.41
C ALA A 180 2.23 -5.35 5.89
N MET A 181 3.23 -6.01 5.30
CA MET A 181 3.45 -6.00 3.85
C MET A 181 2.44 -6.87 3.08
N ALA A 182 2.08 -8.01 3.65
CA ALA A 182 1.04 -8.88 3.12
C ALA A 182 -0.32 -8.19 3.10
N LYS A 183 -0.72 -7.53 4.20
CA LYS A 183 -1.96 -6.76 4.26
C LYS A 183 -2.02 -5.67 3.19
N LYS A 184 -0.92 -4.93 2.97
CA LYS A 184 -0.84 -3.93 1.89
C LYS A 184 -1.00 -4.53 0.50
N THR A 185 -0.54 -5.76 0.28
CA THR A 185 -0.65 -6.47 -1.00
C THR A 185 -2.09 -6.91 -1.29
N MET A 186 -2.90 -7.13 -0.25
CA MET A 186 -4.29 -7.56 -0.38
C MET A 186 -5.28 -6.42 -0.65
N LEU A 187 -4.83 -5.17 -0.53
CA LEU A 187 -5.64 -3.95 -0.66
C LEU A 187 -5.63 -3.38 -2.09
#